data_AF-A0AAD4YUR3-F1
#
_entry.id   AF-A0AAD4YUR3-F1
#
_cell.length_a   1.000
_cell.length_b   1.000
_cell.length_c   1.000
_cell.angle_alpha   90.00
_cell.angle_beta   90.00
_cell.angle_gamma   90.00
#
_symmetry.space_group_name_H-M   'P 1'
#
loop_
_entity.id
_entity.type
_entity.pdbx_description
1 polymer ?
#
loop_
_entity_poly.entity_id
_entity_poly.type
_entity_poly.pdbx_seq_one_letter_code
_entity_poly.pdbx_strand_id
1 'polypeptide(L)'
;MYFSEVTELDSTQTRSFEIYIDGKSHFDPIVPAYGSVVEMSITNISASSNTSFSLVATSDSTLPPLINVMEVYYVSGPITDGTDSKDVAGLATLQDKFSTLQEWTGDPCLPSSFTWDWVNCSADDTPRVTALYLSGFGLSGQLPEFSSLDALQTIDLHNNSLSGSIPDFLRTLPNLKQLNLADNKLSGPIPTTISNNNKLKLVSSGNPNLCASGGSCKTVVDNSGGPSSGSSSKKKNSKLPLILGIAIPAFFVFWVIVVIFVCSMSQSKRRRAAAIAATNAGQNGGANMPNGLPPQGAPMNPQTMGKFGEVMMNQFAGKDEDRETPEQGTPEQIRNQQVEERPLQY
;
A
#
# COMPACT_ATOMS: atom_id res chain seq x y z
N MET A 1 24.04 -6.56 -11.23
CA MET A 1 24.00 -6.95 -12.65
C MET A 1 24.31 -8.43 -12.75
N TYR A 2 23.68 -9.12 -13.67
CA TYR A 2 23.76 -10.57 -13.79
C TYR A 2 24.00 -10.99 -15.23
N PHE A 3 24.97 -11.88 -15.43
CA PHE A 3 25.44 -12.35 -16.74
C PHE A 3 25.50 -13.88 -16.79
N SER A 4 24.93 -14.49 -17.82
CA SER A 4 24.95 -15.94 -18.03
C SER A 4 24.72 -16.26 -19.51
N GLU A 5 25.42 -17.27 -20.03
CA GLU A 5 25.08 -17.82 -21.34
C GLU A 5 23.81 -18.68 -21.22
N VAL A 6 22.81 -18.35 -22.03
CA VAL A 6 21.50 -19.05 -22.04
C VAL A 6 21.58 -20.33 -22.89
N THR A 7 22.58 -20.41 -23.76
CA THR A 7 22.86 -21.55 -24.64
C THR A 7 24.33 -21.91 -24.56
N GLU A 8 24.65 -23.20 -24.64
CA GLU A 8 26.03 -23.65 -24.70
C GLU A 8 26.65 -23.15 -26.01
N LEU A 9 27.82 -22.52 -25.91
CA LEU A 9 28.52 -21.94 -27.06
C LEU A 9 29.34 -23.00 -27.77
N ASP A 10 29.36 -22.93 -29.10
CA ASP A 10 30.23 -23.73 -29.95
C ASP A 10 31.70 -23.44 -29.64
N SER A 11 32.61 -24.38 -29.90
CA SER A 11 34.05 -24.20 -29.61
C SER A 11 34.72 -23.04 -30.37
N THR A 12 34.06 -22.47 -31.37
CA THR A 12 34.52 -21.30 -32.14
C THR A 12 33.93 -19.99 -31.62
N GLN A 13 33.03 -20.04 -30.65
CA GLN A 13 32.33 -18.90 -30.11
C GLN A 13 32.82 -18.58 -28.69
N THR A 14 33.21 -17.34 -28.51
CA THR A 14 33.56 -16.76 -27.21
C THR A 14 32.76 -15.48 -27.03
N ARG A 15 32.24 -15.28 -25.82
CA ARG A 15 31.73 -13.98 -25.36
C ARG A 15 32.58 -13.49 -24.19
N SER A 16 33.23 -12.36 -24.41
CA SER A 16 34.03 -11.67 -23.39
C SER A 16 33.85 -10.16 -23.55
N PHE A 17 33.61 -9.45 -22.47
CA PHE A 17 33.38 -8.00 -22.50
C PHE A 17 33.71 -7.32 -21.19
N GLU A 18 34.06 -6.04 -21.27
CA GLU A 18 34.34 -5.18 -20.14
C GLU A 18 33.20 -4.18 -19.92
N ILE A 19 33.07 -3.71 -18.68
CA ILE A 19 32.11 -2.67 -18.30
C ILE A 19 32.82 -1.35 -18.12
N TYR A 20 32.33 -0.34 -18.84
CA TYR A 20 32.81 1.02 -18.79
C TYR A 20 31.78 1.94 -18.12
N ILE A 21 32.26 2.78 -17.22
CA ILE A 21 31.48 3.86 -16.61
C ILE A 21 32.19 5.17 -16.94
N ASP A 22 31.52 6.06 -17.66
CA ASP A 22 32.11 7.31 -18.17
C ASP A 22 33.42 7.09 -18.93
N GLY A 23 33.43 6.03 -19.74
CA GLY A 23 34.58 5.66 -20.58
C GLY A 23 35.76 5.07 -19.81
N LYS A 24 35.62 4.75 -18.52
CA LYS A 24 36.64 4.05 -17.73
C LYS A 24 36.25 2.62 -17.41
N SER A 25 37.17 1.69 -17.68
CA SER A 25 37.02 0.30 -17.25
C SER A 25 37.27 0.20 -15.75
N HIS A 26 36.37 -0.47 -15.04
CA HIS A 26 36.44 -0.64 -13.59
C HIS A 26 36.68 -2.09 -13.15
N PHE A 27 36.55 -3.04 -14.08
CA PHE A 27 36.53 -4.47 -13.78
C PHE A 27 37.30 -5.25 -14.86
N ASP A 28 37.77 -6.43 -14.48
CA ASP A 28 38.31 -7.39 -15.45
C ASP A 28 37.23 -7.84 -16.44
N PRO A 29 37.63 -8.30 -17.65
CA PRO A 29 36.70 -8.85 -18.62
C PRO A 29 35.80 -9.93 -18.04
N ILE A 30 34.51 -9.82 -18.35
CA ILE A 30 33.47 -10.76 -17.97
C ILE A 30 33.34 -11.80 -19.06
N VAL A 31 33.48 -13.07 -18.68
CA VAL A 31 33.17 -14.22 -19.53
C VAL A 31 31.96 -14.94 -18.91
N PRO A 32 30.73 -14.73 -19.42
CA PRO A 32 29.55 -15.40 -18.88
C PRO A 32 29.67 -16.91 -19.10
N ALA A 33 29.37 -17.68 -18.06
CA ALA A 33 29.37 -19.14 -18.14
C ALA A 33 27.97 -19.67 -18.50
N TYR A 34 27.92 -20.81 -19.19
CA TYR A 34 26.68 -21.50 -19.50
C TYR A 34 26.06 -22.13 -18.25
N GLY A 35 24.78 -21.87 -18.03
CA GLY A 35 24.02 -22.46 -16.92
C GLY A 35 24.41 -21.95 -15.52
N SER A 36 25.31 -20.99 -15.41
CA SER A 36 25.68 -20.33 -14.15
C SER A 36 25.68 -18.80 -14.30
N VAL A 37 25.44 -18.10 -13.20
CA VAL A 37 25.34 -16.64 -13.19
C VAL A 37 26.63 -16.02 -12.65
N VAL A 38 27.20 -15.10 -13.43
CA VAL A 38 28.20 -14.14 -12.96
C VAL A 38 27.45 -12.91 -12.47
N GLU A 39 27.55 -12.65 -11.17
CA GLU A 39 26.98 -11.47 -10.53
C GLU A 39 28.04 -10.38 -10.39
N MET A 40 27.63 -9.14 -10.65
CA MET A 40 28.47 -7.97 -10.46
C MET A 40 27.67 -6.84 -9.82
N SER A 41 28.19 -6.31 -8.72
CA SER A 41 27.60 -5.21 -7.96
C SER A 41 28.49 -3.99 -8.02
N ILE A 42 27.90 -2.85 -8.37
CA ILE A 42 28.59 -1.57 -8.38
C ILE A 42 27.91 -0.66 -7.37
N THR A 43 28.66 -0.25 -6.35
CA THR A 43 28.17 0.57 -5.24
C THR A 43 28.97 1.86 -5.16
N ASN A 44 28.46 2.87 -4.46
CA ASN A 44 29.13 4.16 -4.24
C ASN A 44 29.47 4.92 -5.52
N ILE A 45 28.59 4.85 -6.52
CA ILE A 45 28.70 5.66 -7.74
C ILE A 45 27.75 6.84 -7.65
N SER A 46 28.32 8.03 -7.76
CA SER A 46 27.56 9.25 -8.03
C SER A 46 27.27 9.32 -9.53
N ALA A 47 26.08 8.84 -9.92
CA ALA A 47 25.61 8.96 -11.28
C ALA A 47 24.89 10.30 -11.48
N SER A 48 25.03 10.90 -12.65
CA SER A 48 24.27 12.07 -13.08
C SER A 48 23.58 11.79 -14.41
N SER A 49 22.79 12.74 -14.93
CA SER A 49 22.12 12.59 -16.23
C SER A 49 23.10 12.39 -17.41
N ASN A 50 24.39 12.68 -17.22
CA ASN A 50 25.44 12.45 -18.21
C ASN A 50 26.24 11.15 -18.00
N THR A 51 25.99 10.41 -16.92
CA THR A 51 26.74 9.19 -16.63
C THR A 51 26.39 8.13 -17.66
N SER A 52 27.42 7.59 -18.30
CA SER A 52 27.30 6.57 -19.35
C SER A 52 27.78 5.22 -18.84
N PHE A 53 26.97 4.20 -19.09
CA PHE A 53 27.32 2.80 -18.84
C PHE A 53 27.37 2.09 -20.19
N SER A 54 28.49 1.44 -20.50
CA SER A 54 28.64 0.67 -21.72
C SER A 54 29.31 -0.67 -21.48
N LEU A 55 28.84 -1.67 -22.23
CA LEU A 55 29.47 -2.98 -22.31
C LEU A 55 30.25 -3.02 -23.62
N VAL A 56 31.54 -3.34 -23.56
CA VAL A 56 32.43 -3.33 -24.73
C VAL A 56 33.06 -4.70 -24.88
N ALA A 57 32.86 -5.33 -26.04
CA ALA A 57 33.47 -6.61 -26.35
C ALA A 57 35.00 -6.51 -26.32
N THR A 58 35.67 -7.50 -25.74
CA THR A 58 37.12 -7.61 -25.84
C THR A 58 37.53 -8.04 -27.25
N SER A 59 38.81 -7.85 -27.59
CA SER A 59 39.33 -8.15 -28.93
C SER A 59 39.23 -9.62 -29.33
N ASP A 60 39.17 -10.54 -28.36
CA ASP A 60 39.04 -11.98 -28.53
C ASP A 60 37.58 -12.47 -28.51
N SER A 61 36.62 -11.59 -28.23
CA SER A 61 35.20 -11.94 -28.24
C SER A 61 34.65 -12.02 -29.66
N THR A 62 34.05 -13.16 -29.99
CA THR A 62 33.36 -13.38 -31.29
C THR A 62 31.89 -12.99 -31.24
N LEU A 63 31.33 -12.83 -30.04
CA LEU A 63 29.94 -12.50 -29.79
C LEU A 63 29.82 -11.11 -29.16
N PRO A 64 28.71 -10.38 -29.38
CA PRO A 64 28.50 -9.08 -28.74
C PRO A 64 28.38 -9.23 -27.22
N PRO A 65 28.51 -8.17 -26.41
CA PRO A 65 28.20 -8.23 -24.99
C PRO A 65 26.74 -8.61 -24.74
N LEU A 66 26.44 -9.18 -23.57
CA LEU A 66 25.08 -9.43 -23.13
C LEU A 66 24.87 -8.94 -21.71
N ILE A 67 23.61 -8.74 -21.34
CA ILE A 67 23.20 -8.55 -19.95
C ILE A 67 21.87 -9.25 -19.75
N ASN A 68 21.77 -10.10 -18.73
CA ASN A 68 20.53 -10.81 -18.44
C ASN A 68 19.64 -9.96 -17.56
N VAL A 69 20.19 -9.40 -16.47
CA VAL A 69 19.46 -8.55 -15.52
C VAL A 69 20.33 -7.40 -15.04
N MET A 70 19.75 -6.21 -14.97
CA MET A 70 20.33 -5.04 -14.32
C MET A 70 19.35 -4.53 -13.27
N GLU A 71 19.82 -4.44 -12.03
CA GLU A 71 19.12 -3.74 -10.97
C GLU A 71 19.90 -2.46 -10.68
N VAL A 72 19.19 -1.33 -10.69
CA VAL A 72 19.77 -0.02 -10.43
C VAL A 72 19.04 0.59 -9.24
N TYR A 73 19.77 0.79 -8.16
CA TYR A 73 19.30 1.50 -6.99
C TYR A 73 19.97 2.86 -6.97
N TYR A 74 19.20 3.94 -6.98
CA TYR A 74 19.72 5.30 -6.85
C TYR A 74 19.07 5.98 -5.67
N VAL A 75 19.87 6.71 -4.89
CA VAL A 75 19.37 7.58 -3.83
C VAL A 75 19.25 8.97 -4.46
N SER A 76 18.07 9.30 -4.98
CA SER A 76 17.80 10.65 -5.48
C SER A 76 17.25 11.53 -4.35
N GLY A 77 18.11 12.36 -3.77
CA GLY A 77 17.74 13.36 -2.78
C GLY A 77 18.53 13.26 -1.48
N PRO A 78 18.44 14.27 -0.60
CA PRO A 78 18.86 14.09 0.78
C PRO A 78 18.09 12.90 1.36
N ILE A 79 18.77 12.07 2.14
CA ILE A 79 18.09 11.08 2.99
C ILE A 79 17.27 11.92 3.96
N THR A 80 15.97 12.04 3.68
CA THR A 80 15.03 12.66 4.62
C THR A 80 14.75 11.67 5.73
N ASP A 81 14.38 12.15 6.92
CA ASP A 81 14.02 11.31 8.08
C ASP A 81 12.71 10.51 7.88
N GLY A 82 12.22 10.41 6.63
CA GLY A 82 10.95 9.79 6.28
C GLY A 82 9.74 10.67 6.58
N THR A 83 8.56 10.09 6.44
CA THR A 83 7.32 10.63 7.04
C THR A 83 7.48 10.73 8.56
N ASP A 84 6.94 11.78 9.17
CA ASP A 84 7.02 11.97 10.63
C ASP A 84 6.53 10.74 11.41
N SER A 85 7.34 10.32 12.38
CA SER A 85 7.11 9.12 13.18
C SER A 85 5.73 9.05 13.88
N LYS A 86 5.15 10.18 14.27
CA LYS A 86 3.80 10.22 14.86
C LYS A 86 2.73 9.83 13.86
N ASP A 87 2.92 10.24 12.62
CA ASP A 87 2.00 9.93 11.54
C ASP A 87 2.14 8.47 11.16
N VAL A 88 3.36 7.94 11.05
CA VAL A 88 3.60 6.50 10.86
C VAL A 88 2.91 5.67 11.94
N ALA A 89 3.02 6.05 13.22
CA ALA A 89 2.35 5.36 14.33
C ALA A 89 0.82 5.43 14.24
N GLY A 90 0.26 6.58 13.84
CA GLY A 90 -1.18 6.76 13.67
C GLY A 90 -1.75 5.98 12.49
N LEU A 91 -1.01 5.90 11.39
CA LEU A 91 -1.34 5.08 10.23
C LEU A 91 -1.23 3.59 10.56
N ALA A 92 -0.22 3.16 11.32
CA ALA A 92 -0.11 1.78 11.79
C ALA A 92 -1.33 1.37 12.64
N THR A 93 -1.86 2.28 13.45
CA THR A 93 -3.10 2.04 14.23
C THR A 93 -4.31 1.80 13.31
N LEU A 94 -4.39 2.52 12.18
CA LEU A 94 -5.44 2.28 11.18
C LEU A 94 -5.26 0.93 10.47
N GLN A 95 -4.02 0.54 10.13
CA GLN A 95 -3.72 -0.73 9.47
C GLN A 95 -3.93 -1.94 10.38
N ASP A 96 -3.60 -1.82 11.67
CA ASP A 96 -3.91 -2.84 12.68
C ASP A 96 -5.42 -3.05 12.79
N LYS A 97 -6.19 -1.95 12.80
CA LYS A 97 -7.65 -2.03 12.92
C LYS A 97 -8.34 -2.52 11.65
N PHE A 98 -7.83 -2.15 10.48
CA PHE A 98 -8.47 -2.41 9.20
C PHE A 98 -7.53 -3.16 8.27
N SER A 99 -7.69 -4.48 8.22
CA SER A 99 -6.84 -5.37 7.40
C SER A 99 -6.80 -4.98 5.91
N THR A 100 -7.87 -4.39 5.38
CA THR A 100 -7.92 -3.86 4.00
C THR A 100 -6.83 -2.82 3.71
N LEU A 101 -6.28 -2.16 4.74
CA LEU A 101 -5.24 -1.16 4.60
C LEU A 101 -3.81 -1.73 4.70
N GLN A 102 -3.64 -3.02 4.99
CA GLN A 102 -2.34 -3.65 5.19
C GLN A 102 -1.57 -3.91 3.88
N GLU A 103 -2.23 -3.79 2.72
CA GLU A 103 -1.55 -3.89 1.41
C GLU A 103 -0.59 -2.72 1.15
N TRP A 104 -0.71 -1.63 1.92
CA TRP A 104 0.13 -0.45 1.81
C TRP A 104 1.37 -0.57 2.70
N THR A 105 2.54 -0.63 2.08
CA THR A 105 3.83 -0.79 2.78
C THR A 105 4.82 0.30 2.36
N GLY A 106 5.89 0.46 3.13
CA GLY A 106 6.92 1.47 2.88
C GLY A 106 6.61 2.82 3.53
N ASP A 107 7.31 3.87 3.08
CA ASP A 107 7.09 5.22 3.59
C ASP A 107 5.74 5.77 3.07
N PRO A 108 4.84 6.28 3.94
CA PRO A 108 3.51 6.73 3.53
C PRO A 108 3.50 7.93 2.58
N CYS A 109 4.48 8.82 2.68
CA CYS A 109 4.52 10.08 1.94
C CYS A 109 5.66 10.16 0.92
N LEU A 110 6.63 9.24 0.97
CA LEU A 110 7.84 9.29 0.17
C LEU A 110 8.07 8.04 -0.70
N PRO A 111 8.60 8.22 -1.93
CA PRO A 111 8.76 9.50 -2.63
C PRO A 111 7.40 10.18 -2.87
N SER A 112 7.35 11.51 -2.99
CA SER A 112 6.08 12.23 -3.15
C SER A 112 5.26 11.76 -4.36
N SER A 113 5.91 11.24 -5.41
CA SER A 113 5.28 10.60 -6.57
C SER A 113 4.64 9.24 -6.30
N PHE A 114 4.88 8.65 -5.15
CA PHE A 114 4.40 7.33 -4.70
C PHE A 114 3.80 7.38 -3.28
N THR A 115 3.26 8.54 -2.89
CA THR A 115 2.45 8.68 -1.67
C THR A 115 1.32 7.64 -1.67
N TRP A 116 0.98 7.05 -0.51
CA TRP A 116 -0.13 6.09 -0.43
C TRP A 116 -1.44 6.69 -0.96
N ASP A 117 -2.22 5.93 -1.73
CA ASP A 117 -3.35 6.48 -2.49
C ASP A 117 -4.43 7.15 -1.62
N TRP A 118 -4.54 6.76 -0.35
CA TRP A 118 -5.55 7.24 0.59
C TRP A 118 -5.01 8.27 1.59
N VAL A 119 -3.77 8.76 1.42
CA VAL A 119 -3.23 9.86 2.23
C VAL A 119 -2.86 11.06 1.35
N ASN A 120 -2.81 12.23 1.96
CA ASN A 120 -2.13 13.39 1.38
C ASN A 120 -1.13 13.92 2.39
N CYS A 121 0.04 14.35 1.91
CA CYS A 121 1.14 14.78 2.78
C CYS A 121 1.54 16.23 2.52
N SER A 122 2.17 16.85 3.51
CA SER A 122 2.82 18.15 3.33
C SER A 122 4.07 18.03 2.47
N ALA A 123 4.54 19.15 1.92
CA ALA A 123 5.74 19.22 1.08
C ALA A 123 7.01 19.54 1.88
N ASP A 124 6.97 19.37 3.21
CA ASP A 124 8.10 19.62 4.10
C ASP A 124 9.16 18.51 3.97
N ASP A 125 10.40 18.78 4.39
CA ASP A 125 11.50 17.80 4.35
C ASP A 125 11.19 16.52 5.15
N THR A 126 10.41 16.66 6.24
CA THR A 126 9.79 15.57 6.99
C THR A 126 8.27 15.68 6.77
N PRO A 127 7.71 14.99 5.76
CA PRO A 127 6.31 15.13 5.41
C PRO A 127 5.39 14.76 6.58
N ARG A 128 4.32 15.55 6.72
CA ARG A 128 3.24 15.30 7.67
C ARG A 128 1.97 14.84 6.94
N VAL A 129 1.22 13.91 7.51
CA VAL A 129 -0.07 13.47 6.94
C VAL A 129 -1.15 14.52 7.21
N THR A 130 -1.68 15.09 6.13
CA THR A 130 -2.66 16.19 6.17
C THR A 130 -4.07 15.79 5.80
N ALA A 131 -4.25 14.67 5.08
CA ALA A 131 -5.57 14.14 4.77
C ALA A 131 -5.61 12.61 4.76
N LEU A 132 -6.77 12.06 5.12
CA LEU A 132 -7.15 10.66 4.90
C LEU A 132 -8.35 10.61 3.95
N TYR A 133 -8.22 9.88 2.84
CA TYR A 133 -9.25 9.66 1.82
C TYR A 133 -9.62 8.17 1.78
N LEU A 134 -10.38 7.75 2.77
CA LEU A 134 -10.72 6.34 3.03
C LEU A 134 -12.17 6.01 2.65
N SER A 135 -12.73 6.71 1.67
CA SER A 135 -14.10 6.48 1.22
C SER A 135 -14.27 5.17 0.46
N GLY A 136 -15.31 4.39 0.79
CA GLY A 136 -15.64 3.20 0.01
C GLY A 136 -14.65 2.05 0.12
N PHE A 137 -13.77 2.07 1.12
CA PHE A 137 -12.79 1.01 1.39
C PHE A 137 -13.42 -0.23 2.05
N GLY A 138 -14.72 -0.21 2.32
CA GLY A 138 -15.41 -1.30 3.02
C GLY A 138 -14.99 -1.44 4.48
N LEU A 139 -14.48 -0.35 5.08
CA LEU A 139 -14.03 -0.35 6.48
C LEU A 139 -15.20 -0.69 7.40
N SER A 140 -14.98 -1.53 8.41
CA SER A 140 -16.03 -1.97 9.32
C SER A 140 -15.55 -2.08 10.76
N GLY A 141 -16.49 -2.07 11.71
CA GLY A 141 -16.17 -2.02 13.14
C GLY A 141 -16.03 -0.59 13.66
N GLN A 142 -15.40 -0.42 14.82
CA GLN A 142 -15.21 0.89 15.47
C GLN A 142 -14.00 1.62 14.89
N LEU A 143 -14.07 2.96 14.89
CA LEU A 143 -12.94 3.81 14.52
C LEU A 143 -11.87 3.77 15.62
N PRO A 144 -10.59 3.45 15.30
CA PRO A 144 -9.53 3.38 16.30
C PRO A 144 -9.00 4.78 16.61
N GLU A 145 -8.21 4.92 17.69
CA GLU A 145 -7.67 6.20 18.13
C GLU A 145 -6.35 6.53 17.42
N PHE A 146 -6.42 7.33 16.37
CA PHE A 146 -5.25 7.80 15.60
C PHE A 146 -4.98 9.30 15.83
N SER A 147 -5.14 9.75 17.07
CA SER A 147 -4.96 11.16 17.48
C SER A 147 -3.52 11.67 17.31
N SER A 148 -2.54 10.78 17.12
CA SER A 148 -1.15 11.13 16.81
C SER A 148 -0.97 11.79 15.44
N LEU A 149 -1.93 11.62 14.52
CA LEU A 149 -1.99 12.30 13.22
C LEU A 149 -2.38 13.78 13.39
N ASP A 150 -1.59 14.54 14.18
CA ASP A 150 -1.93 15.87 14.68
C ASP A 150 -1.91 16.98 13.60
N ALA A 151 -1.38 16.66 12.41
CA ALA A 151 -1.39 17.54 11.24
C ALA A 151 -2.66 17.40 10.36
N LEU A 152 -3.57 16.45 10.66
CA LEU A 152 -4.76 16.22 9.84
C LEU A 152 -5.66 17.43 9.72
N GLN A 153 -6.03 17.72 8.48
CA GLN A 153 -6.97 18.77 8.10
C GLN A 153 -8.27 18.18 7.53
N THR A 154 -8.18 17.02 6.88
CA THR A 154 -9.30 16.35 6.23
C THR A 154 -9.34 14.89 6.60
N ILE A 155 -10.50 14.42 7.06
CA ILE A 155 -10.80 13.00 7.23
C ILE A 155 -12.06 12.70 6.42
N ASP A 156 -11.91 11.87 5.40
CA ASP A 156 -13.04 11.36 4.62
C ASP A 156 -13.18 9.84 4.79
N LEU A 157 -14.23 9.43 5.49
CA LEU A 157 -14.56 8.04 5.80
C LEU A 157 -15.94 7.66 5.22
N HIS A 158 -16.46 8.44 4.26
CA HIS A 158 -17.81 8.23 3.76
C HIS A 158 -18.01 6.86 3.10
N ASN A 159 -19.24 6.38 3.08
CA ASN A 159 -19.63 5.17 2.37
C ASN A 159 -18.81 3.94 2.82
N ASN A 160 -18.76 3.71 4.14
CA ASN A 160 -18.15 2.54 4.75
C ASN A 160 -19.18 1.81 5.63
N SER A 161 -18.75 0.79 6.36
CA SER A 161 -19.55 0.06 7.36
C SER A 161 -19.06 0.30 8.78
N LEU A 162 -18.50 1.48 9.08
CA LEU A 162 -18.05 1.86 10.41
C LEU A 162 -19.24 1.92 11.37
N SER A 163 -19.03 1.51 12.62
CA SER A 163 -20.07 1.31 13.64
C SER A 163 -19.59 1.76 15.02
N GLY A 164 -20.49 1.75 16.00
CA GLY A 164 -20.21 2.31 17.34
C GLY A 164 -20.41 3.83 17.38
N SER A 165 -19.92 4.46 18.45
CA SER A 165 -20.01 5.91 18.66
C SER A 165 -18.93 6.67 17.90
N ILE A 166 -19.17 7.95 17.61
CA ILE A 166 -18.13 8.87 17.13
C ILE A 166 -17.16 9.12 18.30
N PRO A 167 -15.87 8.76 18.19
CA PRO A 167 -14.91 8.94 19.27
C PRO A 167 -14.58 10.41 19.55
N ASP A 168 -14.34 10.75 20.81
CA ASP A 168 -14.05 12.13 21.23
C ASP A 168 -12.69 12.64 20.77
N PHE A 169 -11.72 11.75 20.47
CA PHE A 169 -10.39 12.17 19.99
C PHE A 169 -10.45 12.97 18.67
N LEU A 170 -11.51 12.80 17.87
CA LEU A 170 -11.69 13.59 16.64
C LEU A 170 -11.81 15.09 16.94
N ARG A 171 -12.19 15.47 18.17
CA ARG A 171 -12.20 16.84 18.66
C ARG A 171 -10.80 17.33 19.06
N THR A 172 -9.87 16.44 19.41
CA THR A 172 -8.52 16.83 19.87
C THR A 172 -7.56 17.10 18.73
N LEU A 173 -7.92 16.75 17.49
CA LEU A 173 -7.14 17.08 16.29
C LEU A 173 -7.14 18.60 16.04
N PRO A 174 -6.01 19.30 16.25
CA PRO A 174 -5.97 20.75 16.33
C PRO A 174 -6.22 21.45 15.00
N ASN A 175 -5.92 20.75 13.89
CA ASN A 175 -5.94 21.29 12.53
C ASN A 175 -7.14 20.82 11.70
N LEU A 176 -8.04 20.01 12.28
CA LEU A 176 -9.12 19.37 11.53
C LEU A 176 -10.16 20.39 11.06
N LYS A 177 -10.38 20.44 9.75
CA LYS A 177 -11.30 21.37 9.07
C LYS A 177 -12.46 20.64 8.41
N GLN A 178 -12.26 19.40 7.97
CA GLN A 178 -13.26 18.61 7.26
C GLN A 178 -13.33 17.20 7.84
N LEU A 179 -14.54 16.79 8.23
CA LEU A 179 -14.81 15.45 8.74
C LEU A 179 -16.07 14.91 8.06
N ASN A 180 -15.89 13.92 7.20
CA ASN A 180 -16.98 13.26 6.49
C ASN A 180 -17.14 11.82 7.01
N LEU A 181 -18.25 11.59 7.71
CA LEU A 181 -18.66 10.31 8.30
C LEU A 181 -19.95 9.78 7.66
N ALA A 182 -20.36 10.35 6.52
CA ALA A 182 -21.62 10.03 5.90
C ALA A 182 -21.72 8.55 5.49
N ASP A 183 -22.94 8.05 5.38
CA ASP A 183 -23.24 6.71 4.84
C ASP A 183 -22.42 5.60 5.52
N ASN A 184 -22.54 5.55 6.84
CA ASN A 184 -21.95 4.53 7.70
C ASN A 184 -23.02 3.92 8.61
N LYS A 185 -22.62 3.11 9.59
CA LYS A 185 -23.48 2.48 10.60
C LYS A 185 -23.18 3.02 12.01
N LEU A 186 -22.67 4.26 12.10
CA LEU A 186 -22.38 4.90 13.37
C LEU A 186 -23.68 5.13 14.17
N SER A 187 -23.55 5.18 15.48
CA SER A 187 -24.66 5.16 16.42
C SER A 187 -24.41 6.04 17.64
N GLY A 188 -25.50 6.43 18.30
CA GLY A 188 -25.42 7.25 19.51
C GLY A 188 -25.30 8.76 19.22
N PRO A 189 -25.01 9.56 20.25
CA PRO A 189 -24.98 11.01 20.12
C PRO A 189 -23.76 11.45 19.30
N ILE A 190 -23.97 12.45 18.43
CA ILE A 190 -22.86 13.23 17.89
C ILE A 190 -22.28 14.07 19.04
N PRO A 191 -20.99 13.95 19.40
CA PRO A 191 -20.41 14.75 20.47
C PRO A 191 -20.62 16.25 20.22
N THR A 192 -21.14 16.98 21.22
CA THR A 192 -21.41 18.42 21.12
C THR A 192 -20.14 19.21 20.79
N THR A 193 -19.03 18.65 21.21
CA THR A 193 -17.67 19.11 21.00
C THR A 193 -17.28 19.17 19.51
N ILE A 194 -17.84 18.27 18.71
CA ILE A 194 -17.65 18.19 17.26
C ILE A 194 -18.76 18.98 16.56
N SER A 195 -20.02 18.82 16.98
CA SER A 195 -21.17 19.46 16.31
C SER A 195 -21.18 20.99 16.43
N ASN A 196 -20.65 21.53 17.53
CA ASN A 196 -20.64 22.97 17.79
C ASN A 196 -19.32 23.65 17.37
N ASN A 197 -18.39 22.89 16.77
CA ASN A 197 -17.13 23.46 16.28
C ASN A 197 -17.37 24.21 14.97
N ASN A 198 -17.41 25.55 15.03
CA ASN A 198 -17.64 26.41 13.87
C ASN A 198 -16.49 26.42 12.84
N LYS A 199 -15.33 25.86 13.17
CA LYS A 199 -14.18 25.71 12.25
C LYS A 199 -14.17 24.36 11.53
N LEU A 200 -15.03 23.42 11.96
CA LEU A 200 -15.11 22.07 11.42
C LEU A 200 -16.35 21.91 10.55
N LYS A 201 -16.15 21.50 9.30
CA LYS A 201 -17.23 21.05 8.42
C LYS A 201 -17.49 19.57 8.68
N LEU A 202 -18.54 19.27 9.43
CA LEU A 202 -19.01 17.91 9.70
C LEU A 202 -20.09 17.48 8.70
N VAL A 203 -19.95 16.28 8.13
CA VAL A 203 -21.00 15.59 7.38
C VAL A 203 -21.23 14.22 8.01
N SER A 204 -22.45 13.94 8.48
CA SER A 204 -22.79 12.70 9.20
C SER A 204 -24.12 12.06 8.76
N SER A 205 -24.72 12.56 7.67
CA SER A 205 -25.95 12.03 7.08
C SER A 205 -25.82 10.56 6.68
N GLY A 206 -26.94 9.83 6.58
CA GLY A 206 -26.92 8.43 6.14
C GLY A 206 -26.51 7.42 7.22
N ASN A 207 -26.25 7.86 8.45
CA ASN A 207 -26.09 6.98 9.61
C ASN A 207 -27.44 6.79 10.33
N PRO A 208 -28.08 5.60 10.30
CA PRO A 208 -29.46 5.43 10.76
C PRO A 208 -29.63 5.60 12.28
N ASN A 209 -28.57 5.38 13.05
CA ASN A 209 -28.60 5.37 14.51
C ASN A 209 -27.85 6.55 15.14
N LEU A 210 -27.35 7.50 14.35
CA LEU A 210 -26.79 8.74 14.88
C LEU A 210 -27.91 9.71 15.24
N CYS A 211 -27.76 10.38 16.37
CA CYS A 211 -28.71 11.37 16.86
C CYS A 211 -27.98 12.66 17.24
N ALA A 212 -28.60 13.80 16.97
CA ALA A 212 -28.12 15.08 17.46
C ALA A 212 -28.19 15.10 19.00
N SER A 213 -27.10 15.54 19.64
CA SER A 213 -26.96 15.50 21.10
C SER A 213 -28.07 16.27 21.82
N GLY A 214 -28.58 15.72 22.93
CA GLY A 214 -29.37 16.45 23.92
C GLY A 214 -30.87 16.11 24.04
N GLY A 215 -31.45 15.29 23.15
CA GLY A 215 -32.86 14.88 23.31
C GLY A 215 -33.44 13.92 22.28
N SER A 216 -32.78 13.75 21.13
CA SER A 216 -33.18 12.81 20.07
C SER A 216 -32.69 11.37 20.34
N CYS A 217 -31.63 11.22 21.14
CA CYS A 217 -31.11 9.92 21.54
C CYS A 217 -31.97 9.30 22.65
N LYS A 218 -33.06 8.62 22.29
CA LYS A 218 -33.76 7.76 23.25
C LYS A 218 -32.91 6.53 23.52
N THR A 219 -32.41 6.42 24.75
CA THR A 219 -31.90 5.14 25.25
C THR A 219 -33.06 4.15 25.25
N VAL A 220 -32.95 3.07 24.50
CA VAL A 220 -33.83 1.91 24.66
C VAL A 220 -33.42 1.28 26.00
N VAL A 221 -33.97 1.79 27.09
CA VAL A 221 -33.94 1.10 28.37
C VAL A 221 -35.08 0.09 28.33
N ASP A 222 -34.74 -1.16 28.03
CA ASP A 222 -35.59 -2.30 28.33
C ASP A 222 -35.83 -2.33 29.85
N ASN A 223 -37.03 -1.95 30.28
CA ASN A 223 -37.51 -2.25 31.63
C ASN A 223 -38.61 -3.30 31.53
N SER A 224 -38.20 -4.55 31.65
CA SER A 224 -39.02 -5.64 32.15
C SER A 224 -39.35 -5.41 33.64
N GLY A 225 -40.63 -5.14 33.96
CA GLY A 225 -41.10 -5.14 35.36
C GLY A 225 -42.49 -4.56 35.65
N GLY A 226 -43.53 -5.41 35.56
CA GLY A 226 -44.67 -5.47 36.50
C GLY A 226 -45.77 -4.38 36.50
N PRO A 227 -47.00 -4.69 37.00
CA PRO A 227 -48.26 -4.17 36.42
C PRO A 227 -49.08 -3.24 37.34
N SER A 228 -49.88 -2.34 36.75
CA SER A 228 -51.22 -1.97 37.27
C SER A 228 -52.00 -1.00 36.36
N SER A 229 -53.29 -1.35 36.14
CA SER A 229 -54.47 -0.53 35.81
C SER A 229 -54.36 0.47 34.63
N GLY A 230 -55.11 0.36 33.53
CA GLY A 230 -56.55 0.08 33.45
C GLY A 230 -57.25 1.29 32.83
N SER A 231 -57.38 1.31 31.51
CA SER A 231 -58.37 2.12 30.80
C SER A 231 -58.66 1.52 29.43
N SER A 232 -59.95 1.47 29.12
CA SER A 232 -60.61 0.57 28.18
C SER A 232 -60.76 1.10 26.76
N SER A 233 -60.89 0.15 25.83
CA SER A 233 -61.48 0.22 24.48
C SER A 233 -60.56 0.79 23.37
N LYS A 234 -60.36 0.16 22.21
CA LYS A 234 -61.23 -0.72 21.42
C LYS A 234 -60.43 -1.81 20.71
N LYS A 235 -60.97 -3.02 20.78
CA LYS A 235 -60.61 -4.21 19.99
C LYS A 235 -61.15 -4.04 18.56
N LYS A 236 -60.33 -4.23 17.53
CA LYS A 236 -60.77 -4.58 16.17
C LYS A 236 -59.94 -5.76 15.69
N ASN A 237 -60.61 -6.87 15.40
CA ASN A 237 -60.00 -8.13 14.98
C ASN A 237 -59.89 -8.22 13.45
N SER A 238 -58.84 -8.92 13.01
CA SER A 238 -58.67 -9.67 11.74
C SER A 238 -58.56 -8.83 10.46
N LYS A 239 -57.70 -9.12 9.47
CA LYS A 239 -57.28 -10.41 8.90
C LYS A 239 -55.89 -10.27 8.24
N LEU A 240 -55.02 -11.25 8.40
CA LEU A 240 -54.00 -11.58 7.40
C LEU A 240 -54.72 -12.31 6.26
N PRO A 241 -54.54 -11.93 4.99
CA PRO A 241 -53.63 -12.72 4.15
C PRO A 241 -52.86 -11.91 3.10
N LEU A 242 -51.86 -12.56 2.48
CA LEU A 242 -51.33 -12.27 1.13
C LEU A 242 -50.21 -11.21 0.97
N ILE A 243 -49.03 -11.43 1.57
CA ILE A 243 -47.76 -10.84 1.08
C ILE A 243 -46.67 -11.92 0.99
N LEU A 244 -47.00 -13.09 0.41
CA LEU A 244 -45.98 -14.08 0.01
C LEU A 244 -45.84 -14.23 -1.52
N GLY A 245 -46.71 -13.62 -2.32
CA GLY A 245 -46.66 -13.74 -3.79
C GLY A 245 -45.81 -12.68 -4.51
N ILE A 246 -45.60 -11.50 -3.91
CA ILE A 246 -44.93 -10.36 -4.57
C ILE A 246 -43.50 -10.15 -4.05
N ALA A 247 -43.25 -10.46 -2.77
CA ALA A 247 -41.93 -10.25 -2.16
C ALA A 247 -40.85 -11.17 -2.76
N ILE A 248 -41.22 -12.41 -3.12
CA ILE A 248 -40.27 -13.39 -3.65
C ILE A 248 -39.81 -12.99 -5.07
N PRO A 249 -40.70 -12.67 -6.03
CA PRO A 249 -40.26 -12.18 -7.34
C PRO A 249 -39.48 -10.87 -7.28
N ALA A 250 -39.90 -9.92 -6.41
CA ALA A 250 -39.20 -8.64 -6.25
C ALA A 250 -37.77 -8.83 -5.72
N PHE A 251 -37.57 -9.79 -4.81
CA PHE A 251 -36.24 -10.15 -4.31
C PHE A 251 -35.36 -10.72 -5.43
N PHE A 252 -35.87 -11.64 -6.25
CA PHE A 252 -35.10 -12.18 -7.38
C PHE A 252 -34.79 -11.12 -8.44
N VAL A 253 -35.73 -10.24 -8.78
CA VAL A 253 -35.49 -9.13 -9.71
C VAL A 253 -34.43 -8.17 -9.17
N PHE A 254 -34.46 -7.86 -7.87
CA PHE A 254 -33.44 -7.04 -7.23
C PHE A 254 -32.04 -7.67 -7.34
N TRP A 255 -31.89 -8.96 -7.07
CA TRP A 255 -30.60 -9.64 -7.20
C TRP A 255 -30.12 -9.78 -8.65
N VAL A 256 -31.02 -9.94 -9.61
CA VAL A 256 -30.66 -9.92 -11.04
C VAL A 256 -30.11 -8.54 -11.43
N ILE A 257 -30.73 -7.45 -10.97
CA ILE A 257 -30.25 -6.09 -11.21
C ILE A 257 -28.87 -5.88 -10.56
N VAL A 258 -28.66 -6.37 -9.33
CA VAL A 258 -27.36 -6.32 -8.63
C VAL A 258 -26.28 -7.07 -9.42
N VAL A 259 -26.58 -8.28 -9.92
CA VAL A 259 -25.64 -9.06 -10.73
C VAL A 259 -25.30 -8.35 -12.05
N ILE A 260 -26.30 -7.78 -12.74
CA ILE A 260 -26.07 -6.99 -13.96
C ILE A 260 -25.20 -5.76 -13.65
N PHE A 261 -25.45 -5.08 -12.52
CA PHE A 261 -24.67 -3.93 -12.10
C PHE A 261 -23.22 -4.32 -11.79
N VAL A 262 -22.98 -5.38 -11.01
CA VAL A 262 -21.64 -5.90 -10.72
C VAL A 262 -20.92 -6.37 -11.99
N CYS A 263 -21.62 -7.04 -12.91
CA CYS A 263 -21.08 -7.44 -14.20
C CYS A 263 -20.73 -6.24 -15.09
N SER A 264 -21.56 -5.19 -15.11
CA SER A 264 -21.27 -3.97 -15.88
C SER A 264 -20.12 -3.17 -15.27
N MET A 265 -19.97 -3.16 -13.93
CA MET A 265 -18.82 -2.58 -13.24
C MET A 265 -17.53 -3.39 -13.46
N SER A 266 -17.60 -4.72 -13.47
CA SER A 266 -16.43 -5.55 -13.76
C SER A 266 -16.02 -5.44 -15.24
N GLN A 267 -16.99 -5.34 -16.15
CA GLN A 267 -16.75 -5.05 -17.55
C GLN A 267 -16.22 -3.63 -17.77
N SER A 268 -16.67 -2.62 -17.03
CA SER A 268 -16.14 -1.26 -17.14
C SER A 268 -14.72 -1.17 -16.59
N LYS A 269 -14.39 -1.89 -15.51
CA LYS A 269 -13.01 -2.06 -15.02
C LYS A 269 -12.12 -2.75 -16.08
N ARG A 270 -12.62 -3.81 -16.73
CA ARG A 270 -11.91 -4.49 -17.84
C ARG A 270 -11.74 -3.61 -19.08
N ARG A 271 -12.74 -2.79 -19.44
CA ARG A 271 -12.67 -1.82 -20.55
C ARG A 271 -11.68 -0.69 -20.25
N ARG A 272 -11.61 -0.22 -19.00
CA ARG A 272 -10.60 0.76 -18.56
C ARG A 272 -9.19 0.17 -18.61
N ALA A 273 -9.01 -1.08 -18.15
CA ALA A 273 -7.73 -1.78 -18.27
C ALA A 273 -7.30 -1.98 -19.74
N ALA A 274 -8.23 -2.33 -20.63
CA ALA A 274 -7.96 -2.47 -22.06
C ALA A 274 -7.68 -1.12 -22.76
N ALA A 275 -8.34 -0.04 -22.34
CA ALA A 275 -8.10 1.31 -22.87
C ALA A 275 -6.73 1.86 -22.43
N ILE A 276 -6.31 1.62 -21.17
CA ILE A 276 -4.99 1.99 -20.65
C ILE A 276 -3.88 1.19 -21.36
N ALA A 277 -4.11 -0.10 -21.62
CA ALA A 277 -3.21 -0.91 -22.44
C ALA A 277 -3.10 -0.43 -23.89
N ALA A 278 -4.20 0.07 -24.48
CA ALA A 278 -4.21 0.62 -25.84
C ALA A 278 -3.53 2.00 -25.94
N THR A 279 -3.64 2.86 -24.93
CA THR A 279 -2.90 4.14 -24.89
C THR A 279 -1.40 3.95 -24.72
N ASN A 280 -0.97 2.96 -23.93
CA ASN A 280 0.46 2.64 -23.77
C ASN A 280 1.06 1.93 -24.99
N ALA A 281 0.24 1.19 -25.76
CA ALA A 281 0.65 0.63 -27.05
C ALA A 281 0.69 1.67 -28.19
N GLY A 282 -0.04 2.79 -28.06
CA GLY A 282 -0.15 3.84 -29.09
C GLY A 282 0.95 4.91 -29.06
N GLN A 283 1.82 4.94 -28.05
CA GLN A 283 2.85 5.99 -27.90
C GLN A 283 4.28 5.59 -28.33
N ASN A 284 4.53 4.34 -28.72
CA ASN A 284 5.83 3.88 -29.24
C ASN A 284 5.74 3.25 -30.64
N GLY A 285 4.99 3.87 -31.55
CA GLY A 285 4.77 3.35 -32.91
C GLY A 285 4.82 4.44 -33.98
N GLY A 286 5.93 5.17 -34.07
CA GLY A 286 6.11 6.26 -35.04
C GLY A 286 7.50 6.29 -35.66
N ALA A 287 7.85 5.26 -36.44
CA ALA A 287 8.95 5.35 -37.40
C ALA A 287 8.65 4.47 -38.62
N ASN A 288 8.60 5.11 -39.80
CA ASN A 288 8.52 4.52 -41.12
C ASN A 288 9.56 3.39 -41.32
N MET A 289 9.15 2.26 -41.89
CA MET A 289 9.94 1.53 -42.91
C MET A 289 9.03 0.64 -43.78
N PRO A 290 9.45 0.33 -45.03
CA PRO A 290 8.58 -0.20 -46.07
C PRO A 290 8.55 -1.74 -46.17
N ASN A 291 7.42 -2.23 -46.68
CA ASN A 291 7.08 -3.54 -47.28
C ASN A 291 8.11 -4.68 -47.28
N GLY A 292 7.70 -5.83 -46.72
CA GLY A 292 8.24 -7.16 -47.02
C GLY A 292 7.57 -8.27 -46.19
N LEU A 293 6.81 -9.16 -46.84
CA LEU A 293 6.09 -10.33 -46.29
C LEU A 293 7.01 -11.49 -45.83
N PRO A 294 6.50 -12.54 -45.14
CA PRO A 294 7.11 -13.18 -43.96
C PRO A 294 7.71 -14.58 -44.24
N PRO A 295 8.13 -15.32 -43.18
CA PRO A 295 7.41 -16.57 -42.90
C PRO A 295 7.15 -16.90 -41.41
N GLN A 296 6.32 -17.92 -41.25
CA GLN A 296 5.64 -18.46 -40.07
C GLN A 296 6.56 -19.12 -39.02
N GLY A 297 6.12 -19.16 -37.75
CA GLY A 297 6.66 -19.99 -36.66
C GLY A 297 5.75 -20.00 -35.41
N ALA A 298 5.54 -21.17 -34.83
CA ALA A 298 4.51 -21.61 -33.87
C ALA A 298 4.52 -20.97 -32.44
N PRO A 299 3.45 -21.14 -31.61
CA PRO A 299 3.32 -20.49 -30.30
C PRO A 299 4.09 -21.23 -29.18
N MET A 300 4.75 -20.47 -28.29
CA MET A 300 5.38 -20.99 -27.07
C MET A 300 4.43 -21.06 -25.86
N ASN A 301 4.66 -22.07 -25.02
CA ASN A 301 3.89 -22.50 -23.85
C ASN A 301 4.20 -21.62 -22.60
N PRO A 302 3.21 -21.23 -21.75
CA PRO A 302 3.41 -20.32 -20.61
C PRO A 302 4.13 -20.90 -19.37
N GLN A 303 4.60 -22.15 -19.37
CA GLN A 303 5.07 -22.82 -18.14
C GLN A 303 6.54 -22.58 -17.75
N THR A 304 7.32 -21.79 -18.49
CA THR A 304 8.73 -21.52 -18.17
C THR A 304 8.98 -20.25 -17.35
N MET A 305 7.94 -19.44 -17.07
CA MET A 305 8.08 -18.20 -16.31
C MET A 305 7.90 -18.38 -14.79
N GLY A 306 7.47 -19.55 -14.33
CA GLY A 306 7.11 -19.81 -12.93
C GLY A 306 8.24 -20.32 -12.02
N LYS A 307 9.44 -20.59 -12.54
CA LYS A 307 10.52 -21.24 -11.74
C LYS A 307 11.71 -20.33 -11.38
N PHE A 308 11.76 -19.11 -11.89
CA PHE A 308 12.86 -18.17 -11.55
C PHE A 308 12.57 -17.33 -10.30
N GLY A 309 11.30 -17.14 -9.93
CA GLY A 309 10.91 -16.36 -8.75
C GLY A 309 10.99 -17.10 -7.41
N GLU A 310 11.05 -18.44 -7.43
CA GLU A 310 10.96 -19.26 -6.21
C GLU A 310 12.33 -19.50 -5.53
N VAL A 311 13.44 -19.22 -6.23
CA VAL A 311 14.81 -19.41 -5.69
C VAL A 311 15.27 -18.21 -4.85
N MET A 312 14.75 -17.00 -5.12
CA MET A 312 15.19 -15.76 -4.44
C MET A 312 14.50 -15.51 -3.09
N MET A 313 13.37 -16.15 -2.79
CA MET A 313 12.66 -15.95 -1.51
C MET A 313 13.17 -16.85 -0.37
N ASN A 314 13.94 -17.89 -0.66
CA ASN A 314 14.44 -18.82 0.37
C ASN A 314 15.77 -18.40 1.00
N GLN A 315 16.38 -17.28 0.59
CA GLN A 315 17.64 -16.79 1.18
C GLN A 315 17.50 -15.71 2.25
N PHE A 316 16.28 -15.17 2.49
CA PHE A 316 16.02 -14.22 3.59
C PHE A 316 15.30 -14.83 4.81
N ALA A 317 15.10 -16.15 4.82
CA ALA A 317 14.53 -16.89 5.94
C ALA A 317 15.42 -18.08 6.31
N GLY A 318 16.53 -17.83 6.99
CA GLY A 318 17.38 -18.91 7.49
C GLY A 318 18.78 -18.47 7.86
N LYS A 319 18.93 -17.86 9.03
CA LYS A 319 20.13 -17.93 9.89
C LYS A 319 19.86 -17.22 11.22
N ASP A 320 19.13 -17.92 12.09
CA ASP A 320 19.22 -17.76 13.53
C ASP A 320 18.95 -19.13 14.15
N GLU A 321 19.98 -19.97 14.20
CA GLU A 321 20.10 -21.04 15.18
C GLU A 321 21.56 -21.51 15.26
N ASP A 322 21.97 -21.84 16.49
CA ASP A 322 23.22 -22.45 16.95
C ASP A 322 24.44 -21.56 17.22
N ARG A 323 24.53 -21.06 18.47
CA ARG A 323 25.69 -21.38 19.32
C ARG A 323 25.44 -21.28 20.83
N GLU A 324 25.49 -22.47 21.44
CA GLU A 324 25.74 -22.89 22.83
C GLU A 324 26.11 -21.86 23.92
N THR A 325 25.42 -22.00 25.06
CA THR A 325 25.80 -21.59 26.42
C THR A 325 27.11 -22.25 26.91
N PRO A 326 27.81 -21.61 27.87
CA PRO A 326 28.00 -22.29 29.15
C PRO A 326 27.77 -21.41 30.40
N GLU A 327 27.55 -22.12 31.50
CA GLU A 327 27.08 -21.73 32.83
C GLU A 327 28.00 -20.81 33.67
N GLN A 328 27.32 -20.01 34.51
CA GLN A 328 27.56 -19.65 35.92
C GLN A 328 28.93 -19.10 36.39
N GLY A 329 28.88 -17.85 36.88
CA GLY A 329 29.81 -17.27 37.86
C GLY A 329 29.29 -15.94 38.42
N THR A 330 29.00 -15.91 39.72
CA THR A 330 28.44 -14.78 40.51
C THR A 330 29.41 -13.59 40.73
N PRO A 331 28.94 -12.42 41.23
CA PRO A 331 29.48 -11.10 40.91
C PRO A 331 30.46 -10.54 41.96
N GLU A 332 31.57 -9.93 41.51
CA GLU A 332 32.38 -9.04 42.35
C GLU A 332 33.04 -7.90 41.57
N GLN A 333 32.80 -6.68 42.08
CA GLN A 333 33.73 -5.54 42.15
C GLN A 333 34.13 -4.81 40.86
N ILE A 334 33.33 -3.81 40.46
CA ILE A 334 33.82 -2.66 39.69
C ILE A 334 34.22 -1.55 40.66
N ARG A 335 35.54 -1.37 40.84
CA ARG A 335 36.16 -0.22 41.48
C ARG A 335 36.74 0.69 40.40
N ASN A 336 36.30 1.95 40.45
CA ASN A 336 36.86 3.17 39.85
C ASN A 336 38.24 3.08 39.19
N GLN A 337 38.34 3.65 37.98
CA GLN A 337 39.31 4.72 37.72
C GLN A 337 38.87 5.59 36.54
N GLN A 338 38.52 6.84 36.85
CA GLN A 338 38.63 7.98 35.95
C GLN A 338 40.11 8.30 35.74
N VAL A 339 40.54 8.53 34.49
CA VAL A 339 41.59 9.50 34.15
C VAL A 339 41.26 10.14 32.79
N GLU A 340 40.74 11.36 32.90
CA GLU A 340 40.98 12.61 32.15
C GLU A 340 41.89 12.63 30.87
N GLU A 341 41.28 13.15 29.80
CA GLU A 341 41.74 14.13 28.78
C GLU A 341 43.15 14.11 28.14
N ARG A 342 43.23 14.11 26.78
CA ARG A 342 43.22 15.32 25.91
C ARG A 342 43.46 14.98 24.41
N PRO A 343 43.11 15.88 23.47
CA PRO A 343 43.03 15.62 22.03
C PRO A 343 44.30 16.01 21.25
N LEU A 344 44.42 15.51 20.02
CA LEU A 344 45.34 16.06 19.01
C LEU A 344 44.57 16.46 17.75
N GLN A 345 44.59 17.76 17.48
CA GLN A 345 44.49 18.31 16.13
C GLN A 345 45.83 18.11 15.42
N TYR A 346 45.78 17.72 14.14
CA TYR A 346 46.30 18.50 13.01
C TYR A 346 45.57 18.02 11.75
#